data_AF-A0A924RRF0-F1
#
_entry.id   AF-A0A924RRF0-F1
#
_cell.length_a   1.000
_cell.length_b   1.000
_cell.length_c   1.000
_cell.angle_alpha   90.00
_cell.angle_beta   90.00
_cell.angle_gamma   90.00
#
_symmetry.space_group_name_H-M   'P 1'
#
loop_
_entity.id
_entity.type
_entity.pdbx_description
1 polymer ?
#
loop_
_entity_poly.entity_id
_entity_poly.type
_entity_poly.pdbx_seq_one_letter_code
_entity_poly.pdbx_strand_id
1 'polypeptide(L)'
;MDIFLTYLLVFALGIPLGLYMARVFSNQKTFTDFLAPLEGFYFRLIGVNPLSEMNWKAYGWALIASNFVLGILAMLIFLFQGSLPLNPDGIPNMSWDLALHTTASFLTNTNQQHYSGQAQLSYLSQMVGVTALQFITPAVGLA
;
A
#
# COMPACT_ATOMS: atom_id res chain seq x y z
N MET A 1 22.22 17.49 19.38
CA MET A 1 22.98 17.01 18.20
C MET A 1 22.08 16.20 17.28
N ASP A 2 21.23 15.34 17.84
CA ASP A 2 20.36 14.43 17.07
C ASP A 2 19.40 15.17 16.13
N ILE A 3 18.77 16.26 16.58
CA ILE A 3 17.87 17.06 15.73
C ILE A 3 18.57 17.57 14.47
N PHE A 4 19.78 18.13 14.62
CA PHE A 4 20.56 18.63 13.48
C PHE A 4 20.95 17.50 12.53
N LEU A 5 21.36 16.35 13.07
CA LEU A 5 21.70 15.17 12.27
C LEU A 5 20.46 14.64 11.52
N THR A 6 19.30 14.58 12.17
CA THR A 6 18.04 14.15 11.54
C THR A 6 17.69 15.07 10.38
N TYR A 7 17.71 16.39 10.56
CA TYR A 7 17.42 17.32 9.46
C TYR A 7 18.45 17.21 8.32
N LEU A 8 19.74 17.08 8.66
CA LEU A 8 20.78 16.89 7.66
C LEU A 8 20.50 15.65 6.79
N LEU A 9 20.13 14.52 7.41
CA LEU A 9 19.80 13.28 6.70
C LEU A 9 18.51 13.42 5.88
N VAL A 10 17.48 14.07 6.42
CA VAL A 10 16.22 14.32 5.71
C VAL A 10 16.46 15.13 4.44
N PHE A 11 17.27 16.20 4.50
CA PHE A 11 17.58 16.98 3.30
C PHE A 11 18.51 16.23 2.34
N ALA A 12 19.53 15.55 2.88
CA ALA A 12 20.50 14.80 2.08
C ALA A 12 19.83 13.67 1.27
N LEU A 13 18.81 13.01 1.82
CA LEU A 13 18.06 11.93 1.14
C LEU A 13 16.81 12.42 0.43
N GLY A 14 16.09 13.39 1.02
CA GLY A 14 14.81 13.89 0.51
C GLY A 14 14.95 14.70 -0.78
N ILE A 15 15.99 15.53 -0.91
CA ILE A 15 16.23 16.30 -2.15
C ILE A 15 16.49 15.38 -3.36
N PRO A 16 17.45 14.44 -3.33
CA PRO A 16 17.66 13.56 -4.48
C PRO A 16 16.46 12.66 -4.77
N LEU A 17 15.76 12.17 -3.73
CA LEU A 17 14.54 11.39 -3.90
C LEU A 17 13.43 12.21 -4.58
N GLY A 18 13.21 13.46 -4.15
CA GLY A 18 12.21 14.35 -4.73
C GLY A 18 12.51 14.70 -6.18
N LEU A 19 13.78 14.96 -6.52
CA LEU A 19 14.21 15.17 -7.91
C LEU A 19 14.00 13.93 -8.79
N TYR A 20 14.25 12.74 -8.23
CA TYR A 20 13.96 11.49 -8.92
C TYR A 20 12.46 11.31 -9.16
N MET A 21 11.62 11.48 -8.13
CA MET A 21 10.15 11.39 -8.26
C MET A 21 9.60 12.39 -9.29
N ALA A 22 10.11 13.62 -9.30
CA ALA A 22 9.72 14.63 -10.28
C ALA A 22 10.03 14.19 -11.73
N ARG A 23 11.15 13.50 -11.96
CA ARG A 23 11.49 12.92 -13.27
C ARG A 23 10.56 11.77 -13.65
N VAL A 24 10.30 10.85 -12.71
CA VAL A 24 9.38 9.71 -12.91
C VAL A 24 7.99 10.20 -13.29
N PHE A 25 7.41 11.12 -12.51
CA PHE A 25 6.06 11.65 -12.77
C PHE A 25 5.96 12.52 -14.03
N SER A 26 7.09 13.03 -14.53
CA SER A 26 7.15 13.78 -15.79
C SER A 26 7.51 12.90 -16.99
N ASN A 27 7.55 11.57 -16.86
CA ASN A 27 8.01 10.63 -17.90
C ASN A 27 9.40 10.97 -18.49
N GLN A 28 10.30 11.52 -17.67
CA GLN A 28 11.68 11.76 -18.06
C GLN A 28 12.54 10.52 -17.82
N LYS A 29 13.64 10.40 -18.57
CA LYS A 29 14.58 9.28 -18.38
C LYS A 29 15.16 9.27 -16.98
N THR A 30 15.19 8.10 -16.36
CA THR A 30 15.73 7.87 -15.03
C THR A 30 16.76 6.75 -15.03
N PHE A 31 17.48 6.59 -13.92
CA PHE A 31 18.42 5.48 -13.79
C PHE A 31 17.72 4.12 -13.65
N THR A 32 16.41 4.10 -13.32
CA THR A 32 15.60 2.87 -13.17
C THR A 32 14.99 2.39 -14.48
N ASP A 33 15.19 3.09 -15.60
CA ASP A 33 14.65 2.73 -16.91
C ASP A 33 15.10 1.32 -17.37
N PHE A 34 16.15 0.75 -16.78
CA PHE A 34 16.52 -0.66 -17.02
C PHE A 34 15.43 -1.66 -16.59
N LEU A 35 14.49 -1.25 -15.73
CA LEU A 35 13.33 -2.03 -15.32
C LEU A 35 12.14 -1.91 -16.29
N ALA A 36 12.19 -1.01 -17.28
CA ALA A 36 11.09 -0.83 -18.24
C ALA A 36 10.65 -2.13 -18.95
N PRO A 37 11.52 -3.10 -19.28
CA PRO A 37 11.08 -4.38 -19.84
C PRO A 37 10.22 -5.19 -18.85
N LEU A 38 10.55 -5.12 -17.56
CA LEU A 38 9.82 -5.79 -16.49
C LEU A 38 8.46 -5.10 -16.26
N GLU A 39 8.42 -3.78 -16.25
CA GLU A 39 7.17 -3.01 -16.20
C GLU A 39 6.24 -3.33 -17.37
N GLY A 40 6.79 -3.36 -18.59
CA GLY A 40 6.04 -3.72 -19.79
C GLY A 40 5.47 -5.14 -19.74
N PHE A 41 6.17 -6.09 -19.12
CA PHE A 41 5.64 -7.44 -18.87
C PHE A 41 4.43 -7.41 -17.92
N TYR A 42 4.54 -6.72 -16.78
CA TYR A 42 3.43 -6.63 -15.82
C TYR A 42 2.22 -5.87 -16.38
N PHE A 43 2.45 -4.76 -17.09
CA PHE A 43 1.37 -4.01 -17.75
C PHE A 43 0.60 -4.90 -18.74
N ARG A 44 1.29 -5.71 -19.54
CA ARG A 44 0.64 -6.66 -20.46
C ARG A 44 -0.12 -7.76 -19.72
N LEU A 45 0.44 -8.28 -18.62
CA LEU A 45 -0.19 -9.34 -17.83
C LEU A 45 -1.50 -8.86 -17.17
N ILE A 46 -1.52 -7.62 -16.69
CA ILE A 46 -2.69 -7.01 -16.01
C ILE A 46 -3.62 -6.31 -17.02
N GLY A 47 -3.21 -6.17 -18.29
CA GLY A 47 -3.99 -5.53 -19.34
C GLY A 47 -4.02 -4.00 -19.27
N VAL A 48 -3.03 -3.39 -18.61
CA VAL A 48 -2.87 -1.94 -18.49
C VAL A 48 -2.11 -1.39 -19.68
N ASN A 49 -2.64 -0.33 -20.31
CA ASN A 49 -1.91 0.44 -21.32
C ASN A 49 -1.29 1.69 -20.66
N PRO A 50 0.05 1.76 -20.46
CA PRO A 50 0.70 2.90 -19.81
C PRO A 50 0.64 4.20 -20.62
N LEU A 51 0.31 4.13 -21.92
CA LEU A 51 0.15 5.30 -22.78
C LEU A 51 -1.28 5.87 -22.76
N SER A 52 -2.22 5.20 -22.07
CA SER A 52 -3.59 5.67 -21.96
C SER A 52 -3.70 6.73 -20.87
N GLU A 53 -4.01 7.96 -21.25
CA GLU A 53 -4.31 9.02 -20.29
C GLU A 53 -5.71 8.82 -19.67
N MET A 54 -5.86 9.19 -18.39
CA MET A 54 -7.14 9.20 -17.70
C MET A 54 -7.60 10.64 -17.48
N ASN A 55 -8.85 10.94 -17.83
CA ASN A 55 -9.47 12.17 -17.34
C ASN A 55 -9.78 12.07 -15.84
N TRP A 56 -10.06 13.21 -15.19
CA TRP A 56 -10.28 13.27 -13.75
C TRP A 56 -11.42 12.37 -13.25
N LYS A 57 -12.47 12.16 -14.04
CA LYS A 57 -13.59 11.28 -13.67
C LYS A 57 -13.17 9.81 -13.70
N ALA A 58 -12.46 9.41 -14.75
CA ALA A 58 -11.93 8.06 -14.89
C ALA A 58 -10.93 7.76 -13.76
N TYR A 59 -10.04 8.71 -13.47
CA TYR A 59 -9.09 8.61 -12.36
C TYR A 59 -9.79 8.47 -11.01
N GLY A 60 -10.76 9.35 -10.71
CA GLY A 60 -11.54 9.30 -9.47
C GLY A 60 -12.31 7.98 -9.30
N TRP A 61 -12.89 7.45 -10.37
CA TRP A 61 -13.55 6.15 -10.32
C TRP A 61 -12.56 4.99 -10.13
N ALA A 62 -11.41 5.02 -10.79
CA ALA A 62 -10.36 4.01 -10.60
C ALA A 62 -9.85 4.02 -9.14
N LEU A 63 -9.67 5.20 -8.55
CA LEU A 63 -9.28 5.38 -7.16
C LEU A 63 -10.31 4.79 -6.20
N ILE A 64 -11.60 5.09 -6.38
CA ILE A 64 -12.68 4.56 -5.54
C ILE A 64 -12.79 3.04 -5.70
N ALA A 65 -12.80 2.54 -6.93
CA ALA A 65 -12.95 1.11 -7.21
C ALA A 65 -11.78 0.29 -6.65
N SER A 66 -10.54 0.75 -6.84
CA SER A 66 -9.35 0.07 -6.30
C SER A 66 -9.36 0.03 -4.77
N ASN A 67 -9.64 1.15 -4.10
CA ASN A 67 -9.75 1.19 -2.65
C ASN A 67 -10.90 0.31 -2.13
N PHE A 68 -12.04 0.29 -2.81
CA PHE A 68 -13.17 -0.54 -2.43
C PHE A 68 -12.82 -2.03 -2.49
N VAL A 69 -12.16 -2.48 -3.56
CA VAL A 69 -11.69 -3.87 -3.71
C VAL A 69 -10.65 -4.22 -2.65
N LEU A 70 -9.64 -3.35 -2.44
CA LEU A 70 -8.62 -3.55 -1.40
C LEU A 70 -9.25 -3.61 0.00
N GLY A 71 -10.22 -2.74 0.28
CA GLY A 71 -10.97 -2.74 1.54
C GLY A 71 -11.72 -4.05 1.76
N ILE A 72 -12.44 -4.55 0.75
CA ILE A 72 -13.11 -5.85 0.84
C ILE A 72 -12.11 -6.97 1.11
N LEU A 73 -11.00 -7.02 0.36
CA LEU A 73 -9.98 -8.05 0.52
C LEU A 73 -9.37 -8.04 1.93
N ALA A 74 -8.98 -6.87 2.44
CA ALA A 74 -8.45 -6.73 3.79
C ALA A 74 -9.48 -7.09 4.86
N MET A 75 -10.73 -6.66 4.69
CA MET A 75 -11.84 -7.00 5.59
C MET A 75 -12.05 -8.51 5.67
N LEU A 76 -12.05 -9.21 4.53
CA LEU A 76 -12.16 -10.67 4.48
C LEU A 76 -10.97 -11.35 5.17
N ILE A 77 -9.75 -10.85 4.96
CA ILE A 77 -8.57 -11.38 5.64
C ILE A 77 -8.72 -11.29 7.16
N PHE A 78 -9.17 -10.16 7.71
CA PHE A 78 -9.32 -9.98 9.16
C PHE A 78 -10.50 -10.76 9.75
N LEU A 79 -11.62 -10.83 9.02
CA LEU A 79 -12.82 -11.59 9.44
C LEU A 79 -12.60 -13.10 9.45
N PHE A 80 -11.70 -13.61 8.60
CA PHE A 80 -11.48 -15.05 8.43
C PHE A 80 -10.07 -15.51 8.85
N GLN A 81 -9.26 -14.65 9.49
CA GLN A 81 -7.86 -14.95 9.81
C GLN A 81 -7.63 -16.24 10.60
N GLY A 82 -8.59 -16.64 11.43
CA GLY A 82 -8.54 -17.87 12.22
C GLY A 82 -8.60 -19.13 11.37
N SER A 83 -9.20 -19.06 10.18
CA SER A 83 -9.28 -20.17 9.23
C SER A 83 -8.24 -20.10 8.11
N LEU A 84 -7.50 -18.99 8.01
CA LEU A 84 -6.49 -18.78 6.97
C LEU A 84 -5.17 -19.46 7.34
N PRO A 85 -4.34 -19.82 6.33
CA PRO A 85 -3.03 -20.40 6.59
C PRO A 85 -2.08 -19.39 7.26
N LEU A 86 -0.94 -19.87 7.76
CA LEU A 86 0.06 -19.06 8.48
C LEU A 86 -0.49 -18.46 9.78
N ASN A 87 -1.20 -19.30 10.53
CA ASN A 87 -1.69 -19.00 11.87
C ASN A 87 -1.26 -20.10 12.87
N PRO A 88 0.06 -20.26 13.14
CA PRO A 88 0.56 -21.28 14.06
C PRO A 88 0.07 -21.07 15.50
N ASP A 89 -0.21 -19.81 15.86
CA ASP A 89 -0.60 -19.39 17.20
C ASP A 89 -2.12 -19.53 17.45
N GLY A 90 -2.90 -19.97 16.46
CA GLY A 90 -4.34 -20.19 16.60
C GLY A 90 -5.14 -18.91 16.88
N ILE A 91 -4.69 -17.78 16.35
CA ILE A 91 -5.31 -16.46 16.55
C ILE A 91 -6.74 -16.48 16.00
N PRO A 92 -7.75 -16.08 16.80
CA PRO A 92 -9.13 -16.10 16.35
C PRO A 92 -9.43 -14.99 15.33
N ASN A 93 -10.57 -15.11 14.65
CA ASN A 93 -11.11 -14.06 13.79
C ASN A 93 -11.30 -12.75 14.56
N MET A 94 -11.09 -11.61 13.89
CA MET A 94 -11.51 -10.33 14.46
C MET A 94 -13.04 -10.26 14.55
N SER A 95 -13.56 -9.53 15.53
CA SER A 95 -14.95 -9.10 15.51
C SER A 95 -15.20 -8.20 14.29
N TRP A 96 -16.44 -8.13 13.83
CA TRP A 96 -16.78 -7.41 12.60
C TRP A 96 -16.43 -5.92 12.68
N ASP A 97 -16.61 -5.31 13.84
CA ASP A 97 -16.34 -3.89 14.11
C ASP A 97 -14.84 -3.61 14.14
N LEU A 98 -14.05 -4.51 14.73
CA LEU A 98 -12.60 -4.40 14.74
C LEU A 98 -12.00 -4.61 13.35
N ALA A 99 -12.51 -5.58 12.59
CA ALA A 99 -12.09 -5.81 11.21
C ALA A 99 -12.41 -4.57 10.34
N LEU A 100 -13.59 -3.97 10.51
CA LEU A 100 -13.99 -2.77 9.78
C LEU A 100 -13.10 -1.58 10.12
N HIS A 101 -12.90 -1.31 11.41
CA HIS A 101 -12.03 -0.23 11.88
C HIS A 101 -10.60 -0.41 11.38
N THR A 102 -10.03 -1.60 11.53
CA THR A 102 -8.67 -1.92 11.07
C THR A 102 -8.56 -1.73 9.56
N THR A 103 -9.49 -2.29 8.79
CA THR A 103 -9.52 -2.10 7.33
C THR A 103 -9.56 -0.62 6.95
N ALA A 104 -10.51 0.15 7.50
CA ALA A 104 -10.63 1.57 7.22
C ALA A 104 -9.36 2.32 7.61
N SER A 105 -8.75 1.99 8.74
CA SER A 105 -7.56 2.66 9.22
C SER A 105 -6.35 2.43 8.31
N PHE A 106 -6.12 1.21 7.81
CA PHE A 106 -4.99 0.94 6.93
C PHE A 106 -5.27 1.39 5.49
N LEU A 107 -6.52 1.26 5.02
CA LEU A 107 -6.96 1.72 3.71
C LEU A 107 -6.81 3.25 3.56
N THR A 108 -7.07 4.00 4.64
CA THR A 108 -6.88 5.46 4.68
C THR A 108 -5.46 5.89 5.05
N ASN A 109 -4.51 4.95 5.12
CA ASN A 109 -3.11 5.20 5.54
C ASN A 109 -2.99 5.86 6.94
N THR A 110 -4.01 5.69 7.79
CA THR A 110 -4.01 6.21 9.17
C THR A 110 -3.24 5.30 10.11
N ASN A 111 -3.29 3.99 9.87
CA ASN A 111 -2.57 2.95 10.62
C ASN A 111 -2.83 2.96 12.15
N GLN A 112 -3.99 3.47 12.58
CA GLN A 112 -4.50 3.36 13.94
C GLN A 112 -4.84 1.90 14.28
N GLN A 113 -4.46 1.47 15.48
CA GLN A 113 -4.62 0.08 15.91
C GLN A 113 -5.38 0.04 17.24
N HIS A 114 -6.49 -0.69 17.27
CA HIS A 114 -7.24 -1.04 18.48
C HIS A 114 -7.06 -2.51 18.86
N TYR A 115 -5.97 -3.11 18.40
CA TYR A 115 -5.59 -4.49 18.65
C TYR A 115 -4.10 -4.57 19.00
N SER A 116 -3.70 -5.63 19.69
CA SER A 116 -2.30 -5.99 19.89
C SER A 116 -1.81 -6.82 18.71
N GLY A 117 -0.89 -6.27 17.90
CA GLY A 117 -0.41 -6.94 16.70
C GLY A 117 0.19 -8.32 16.96
N GLN A 118 0.91 -8.51 18.08
CA GLN A 118 1.51 -9.80 18.42
C GLN A 118 0.50 -10.85 18.90
N ALA A 119 -0.65 -10.43 19.43
CA ALA A 119 -1.61 -11.32 20.08
C ALA A 119 -2.94 -11.47 19.33
N GLN A 120 -3.21 -10.63 18.32
CA GLN A 120 -4.51 -10.55 17.65
C GLN A 120 -4.43 -10.55 16.11
N LEU A 121 -3.23 -10.66 15.54
CA LEU A 121 -3.05 -10.88 14.10
C LEU A 121 -2.35 -12.21 13.81
N SER A 122 -2.92 -12.99 12.90
CA SER A 122 -2.20 -14.08 12.25
C SER A 122 -1.04 -13.54 11.40
N TYR A 123 -0.06 -14.39 11.08
CA TYR A 123 1.09 -13.94 10.27
C TYR A 123 0.64 -13.55 8.87
N LEU A 124 -0.35 -14.26 8.30
CA LEU A 124 -0.94 -13.88 7.02
C LEU A 124 -1.60 -12.50 7.10
N SER A 125 -2.39 -12.23 8.13
CA SER A 125 -3.04 -10.93 8.30
C SER A 125 -2.03 -9.79 8.47
N GLN A 126 -0.93 -10.04 9.18
CA GLN A 126 0.17 -9.08 9.29
C GLN A 126 0.84 -8.81 7.94
N MET A 127 1.20 -9.87 7.20
CA MET A 127 1.94 -9.74 5.93
C MET A 127 1.08 -9.17 4.80
N VAL A 128 -0.12 -9.72 4.61
CA VAL A 128 -0.95 -9.45 3.43
C VAL A 128 -2.05 -8.44 3.72
N GLY A 129 -2.60 -8.42 4.95
CA GLY A 129 -3.58 -7.41 5.34
C GLY A 129 -2.92 -6.08 5.67
N VAL A 130 -2.05 -6.08 6.68
CA VAL A 130 -1.44 -4.86 7.22
C VAL A 130 -0.31 -4.36 6.31
N THR A 131 0.74 -5.14 6.12
CA THR A 131 1.95 -4.67 5.42
C THR A 131 1.66 -4.35 3.97
N ALA A 132 0.85 -5.14 3.24
CA ALA A 132 0.49 -4.80 1.87
C ALA A 132 -0.24 -3.45 1.78
N LEU A 133 -1.19 -3.16 2.68
CA LEU A 133 -1.87 -1.86 2.70
C LEU A 133 -0.92 -0.72 3.04
N GLN A 134 0.05 -0.92 3.95
CA GLN A 134 1.08 0.09 4.25
C GLN A 134 1.98 0.42 3.06
N PHE A 135 2.07 -0.43 2.03
CA PHE A 135 2.75 -0.12 0.78
C PHE A 135 1.82 0.49 -0.26
N ILE A 136 0.63 -0.10 -0.42
CA ILE A 136 -0.30 0.27 -1.49
C ILE A 136 -0.92 1.65 -1.21
N THR A 137 -1.33 1.95 0.03
CA THR A 137 -2.11 3.16 0.30
C THR A 137 -1.28 4.45 0.25
N PRO A 138 0.01 4.49 0.65
CA PRO A 138 0.86 5.63 0.34
C PRO A 138 1.14 5.77 -1.16
N ALA A 139 1.30 4.67 -1.89
CA ALA A 139 1.51 4.72 -3.34
C ALA A 139 0.28 5.29 -4.06
N VAL A 140 -0.92 4.92 -3.62
CA VAL A 140 -2.19 5.51 -4.07
C VAL A 140 -2.27 7.00 -3.75
N GLY A 141 -1.75 7.43 -2.60
CA GLY A 141 -1.70 8.86 -2.24
C GLY A 141 -0.70 9.69 -3.07
N LEU A 142 0.26 9.06 -3.73
CA LEU A 142 1.20 9.71 -4.65
C LEU A 142 0.72 9.76 -6.10
N ALA A 143 -0.28 8.95 -6.46
CA ALA A 143 -0.85 8.87 -7.80
C ALA A 143 -1.82 10.03 -8.06
#